data_AF-A0A3M5RNV8-F1
#
_entry.id   AF-A0A3M5RNV8-F1
#
_cell.length_a   1.000
_cell.length_b   1.000
_cell.length_c   1.000
_cell.angle_alpha   90.00
_cell.angle_beta   90.00
_cell.angle_gamma   90.00
#
_symmetry.space_group_name_H-M   'P 1'
#
loop_
_entity.id
_entity.type
_entity.pdbx_description
1 polymer ?
#
loop_
_entity_poly.entity_id
_entity_poly.type
_entity_poly.pdbx_seq_one_letter_code
_entity_poly.pdbx_strand_id
1 'polypeptide(L)'
;MDFQIGNEAVDLVSERIDLAIRITNKLDPNLIARPLGHCDSRVCASPAYLAAHGTPSRPQELSAHNCLTYSYFGKSLWEFTRQHTQLSVPVGGNLSANDSVVLLEAAAAGAGIALQPCIR
;
A
#
# COMPACT_ATOMS: atom_id res chain seq x y z
N MET A 1 -25.10 16.84 1.30
CA MET A 1 -23.96 16.09 0.72
C MET A 1 -23.96 14.75 1.38
N ASP A 2 -23.99 13.69 0.59
CA ASP A 2 -23.80 12.32 1.06
C ASP A 2 -22.33 11.96 0.91
N PHE A 3 -21.78 11.18 1.85
CA PHE A 3 -20.37 10.81 1.87
C PHE A 3 -20.26 9.29 2.00
N GLN A 4 -19.64 8.67 1.00
CA GLN A 4 -19.31 7.25 1.01
C GLN A 4 -17.81 7.09 1.24
N ILE A 5 -17.44 6.26 2.21
CA ILE A 5 -16.04 5.95 2.53
C ILE A 5 -15.85 4.46 2.29
N GLY A 6 -14.97 4.12 1.35
CA GLY A 6 -14.64 2.76 0.98
C GLY A 6 -13.37 2.73 0.14
N ASN A 7 -12.71 1.58 0.10
CA ASN A 7 -11.44 1.38 -0.59
C ASN A 7 -11.57 0.65 -1.94
N GLU A 8 -12.80 0.45 -2.42
CA GLU A 8 -13.07 -0.20 -3.68
C GLU A 8 -13.02 0.77 -4.87
N ALA A 9 -12.59 0.26 -6.02
CA ALA A 9 -12.67 0.99 -7.26
C ALA A 9 -14.14 1.01 -7.75
N VAL A 10 -14.86 2.08 -7.41
CA VAL A 10 -16.23 2.30 -7.90
C VAL A 10 -16.25 3.05 -9.24
N ASP A 11 -17.23 2.72 -10.07
CA ASP A 11 -17.59 3.50 -11.27
C ASP A 11 -18.40 4.73 -10.81
N LEU A 12 -17.80 5.90 -10.97
CA LEU A 12 -18.38 7.17 -10.53
C LEU A 12 -19.69 7.49 -11.23
N VAL A 13 -19.84 7.08 -12.49
CA VAL A 13 -21.04 7.36 -13.29
C VAL A 13 -22.20 6.50 -12.81
N SER A 14 -21.95 5.20 -12.68
CA SER A 14 -22.96 4.23 -12.23
C SER A 14 -23.42 4.50 -10.79
N GLU A 15 -22.50 4.89 -9.90
CA GLU A 15 -22.78 5.20 -8.49
C GLU A 15 -23.24 6.64 -8.23
N ARG A 16 -23.37 7.47 -9.28
CA ARG A 16 -23.77 8.90 -9.18
C ARG A 16 -22.87 9.71 -8.24
N ILE A 17 -21.57 9.46 -8.29
CA ILE A 17 -20.54 10.16 -7.50
C ILE A 17 -19.99 11.33 -8.32
N ASP A 18 -20.17 12.55 -7.82
CA ASP A 18 -19.68 13.77 -8.48
C ASP A 18 -18.16 13.97 -8.36
N LEU A 19 -17.55 13.49 -7.26
CA LEU A 19 -16.14 13.64 -6.96
C LEU A 19 -15.61 12.44 -6.17
N ALA A 20 -14.48 11.87 -6.61
CA ALA A 20 -13.72 10.89 -5.86
C ALA A 20 -12.31 11.41 -5.56
N ILE A 21 -11.84 11.14 -4.34
CA ILE A 21 -10.46 11.39 -3.92
C ILE A 21 -9.79 10.03 -3.76
N ARG A 22 -8.70 9.79 -4.51
CA ARG A 22 -8.01 8.49 -4.54
C ARG A 22 -6.50 8.68 -4.57
N ILE A 23 -5.79 7.79 -3.89
CA ILE A 23 -4.34 7.59 -4.06
C ILE A 23 -4.18 6.48 -5.10
N THR A 24 -3.62 6.80 -6.26
CA THR A 24 -3.39 5.80 -7.32
C THR A 24 -2.17 6.14 -8.16
N ASN A 25 -1.46 5.11 -8.59
CA ASN A 25 -0.38 5.22 -9.59
C ASN A 25 -0.93 5.08 -11.02
N LYS A 26 -2.20 4.68 -11.18
CA LYS A 26 -2.86 4.47 -12.46
C LYS A 26 -4.21 5.18 -12.49
N LEU A 27 -4.34 6.14 -13.39
CA LEU A 27 -5.59 6.82 -13.69
C LEU A 27 -6.28 6.13 -14.87
N ASP A 28 -7.60 6.03 -14.82
CA ASP A 28 -8.38 5.65 -15.99
C ASP A 28 -8.27 6.79 -17.03
N PRO A 29 -7.89 6.51 -18.29
CA PRO A 29 -7.78 7.53 -19.33
C PRO A 29 -9.07 8.32 -19.57
N ASN A 30 -10.23 7.75 -19.23
CA ASN A 30 -11.53 8.40 -19.43
C ASN A 30 -11.93 9.34 -18.27
N LEU A 31 -11.12 9.43 -17.21
CA LEU A 31 -11.39 10.31 -16.07
C LEU A 31 -10.65 11.64 -16.19
N ILE A 32 -11.38 12.74 -15.98
CA ILE A 32 -10.76 14.05 -15.74
C ILE A 32 -10.26 14.05 -14.28
N ALA A 33 -8.94 14.07 -14.11
CA ALA A 33 -8.31 14.08 -12.80
C ALA A 33 -7.49 15.36 -12.57
N ARG A 34 -7.50 15.85 -11.33
CA ARG A 34 -6.63 16.93 -10.87
C ARG A 34 -5.70 16.40 -9.78
N PRO A 35 -4.36 16.51 -9.94
CA PRO A 35 -3.44 16.10 -8.88
C PRO A 35 -3.66 16.96 -7.63
N LEU A 36 -3.79 16.31 -6.47
CA LEU A 36 -3.91 16.99 -5.18
C LEU A 36 -2.57 17.04 -4.43
N GLY A 37 -1.67 16.09 -4.71
CA GLY A 37 -0.36 16.00 -4.07
C GLY A 37 0.34 14.69 -4.44
N HIS A 38 1.52 14.49 -3.86
CA HIS A 38 2.24 13.24 -3.93
C HIS A 38 2.13 12.52 -2.58
N CYS A 39 1.88 11.22 -2.61
CA CYS A 39 1.86 10.38 -1.42
C CYS A 39 2.99 9.35 -1.53
N ASP A 40 4.04 9.53 -0.73
CA ASP A 40 5.08 8.53 -0.59
C ASP A 40 4.54 7.32 0.18
N SER A 41 5.08 6.14 -0.08
CA SER A 41 4.91 4.99 0.81
C SER A 41 6.20 4.69 1.58
N ARG A 42 6.07 4.16 2.79
CA ARG A 42 7.17 3.75 3.67
C ARG A 42 6.97 2.31 4.09
N VAL A 43 8.07 1.55 4.11
CA VAL A 43 8.11 0.20 4.66
C VAL A 43 8.29 0.32 6.18
N CYS A 44 7.42 -0.31 6.95
CA CYS A 44 7.44 -0.27 8.41
C CYS A 44 7.21 -1.66 9.02
N ALA A 45 7.79 -1.88 10.19
CA ALA A 45 7.59 -3.06 11.02
C ALA A 45 7.81 -2.69 12.49
N SER A 46 7.27 -3.46 13.43
CA SER A 46 7.54 -3.22 14.84
C SER A 46 8.99 -3.57 15.21
N PRO A 47 9.58 -2.91 16.21
CA PRO A 47 10.90 -3.27 16.73
C PRO A 47 10.96 -4.73 17.20
N ALA A 48 9.87 -5.26 17.77
CA ALA A 48 9.79 -6.64 18.23
C ALA A 48 9.90 -7.64 17.06
N TYR A 49 9.21 -7.38 15.94
CA TYR A 49 9.33 -8.20 14.74
C TYR A 49 10.75 -8.17 14.18
N LEU A 50 11.36 -6.98 14.08
CA LEU A 50 12.73 -6.84 13.57
C LEU A 50 13.78 -7.49 14.47
N ALA A 51 13.57 -7.50 15.79
CA ALA A 51 14.44 -8.20 16.73
C ALA A 51 14.38 -9.73 16.56
N ALA A 52 13.20 -10.27 16.28
CA ALA A 52 13.00 -11.72 16.10
C ALA A 52 13.40 -12.22 14.70
N HIS A 53 13.19 -11.42 13.66
CA HIS A 53 13.33 -11.84 12.26
C HIS A 53 14.48 -11.16 11.51
N GLY A 54 15.18 -10.21 12.13
CA GLY A 54 16.21 -9.40 11.49
C GLY A 54 15.64 -8.19 10.73
N THR A 55 16.51 -7.22 10.47
CA THR A 55 16.16 -6.01 9.71
C THR A 55 16.61 -6.14 8.25
N PRO A 56 15.69 -6.03 7.26
CA PRO A 56 16.07 -6.01 5.86
C PRO A 56 17.01 -4.83 5.55
N SER A 57 18.17 -5.12 5.00
CA SER A 57 19.18 -4.14 4.57
C SER A 57 18.99 -3.68 3.12
N ARG A 58 18.28 -4.50 2.31
CA ARG A 58 17.97 -4.23 0.90
C ARG A 58 16.53 -4.64 0.57
N PRO A 59 15.85 -3.98 -0.37
CA PRO A 59 14.45 -4.29 -0.66
C PRO A 59 14.21 -5.75 -1.07
N GLN A 60 15.16 -6.40 -1.76
CA GLN A 60 15.02 -7.80 -2.18
C GLN A 60 14.91 -8.79 -1.01
N GLU A 61 15.38 -8.43 0.18
CA GLU A 61 15.26 -9.28 1.36
C GLU A 61 13.80 -9.37 1.83
N LEU A 62 12.94 -8.42 1.46
CA LEU A 62 11.52 -8.43 1.83
C LEU A 62 10.78 -9.66 1.30
N SER A 63 11.22 -10.26 0.19
CA SER A 63 10.66 -11.52 -0.32
C SER A 63 10.82 -12.70 0.66
N ALA A 64 11.73 -12.60 1.63
CA ALA A 64 11.95 -13.61 2.66
C ALA A 64 11.27 -13.27 4.01
N HIS A 65 10.61 -12.12 4.12
CA HIS A 65 9.90 -11.70 5.34
C HIS A 65 8.39 -11.87 5.21
N ASN A 66 7.71 -11.97 6.34
CA ASN A 66 6.26 -11.93 6.38
C ASN A 66 5.76 -10.51 6.07
N CYS A 67 5.39 -10.27 4.80
CA CYS A 67 4.89 -8.98 4.35
C CYS A 67 3.36 -8.98 4.35
N LEU A 68 2.77 -8.02 5.05
CA LEU A 68 1.33 -7.82 5.16
C LEU A 68 0.88 -7.03 3.92
N THR A 69 -0.01 -7.61 3.12
CA THR A 69 -0.29 -7.11 1.78
C THR A 69 -1.67 -6.47 1.65
N TYR A 70 -1.83 -5.59 0.66
CA TYR A 70 -3.12 -5.01 0.38
C TYR A 70 -3.95 -5.94 -0.52
N SER A 71 -5.16 -6.29 -0.08
CA SER A 71 -6.13 -7.06 -0.89
C SER A 71 -6.50 -6.25 -2.13
N TYR A 72 -6.79 -6.89 -3.27
CA TYR A 72 -7.11 -6.33 -4.61
C TYR A 72 -6.01 -6.34 -5.67
N PHE A 73 -4.74 -6.51 -5.31
CA PHE A 73 -3.66 -6.71 -6.29
C PHE A 73 -3.12 -8.13 -6.15
N GLY A 74 -3.40 -9.01 -7.12
CA GLY A 74 -2.77 -10.34 -7.18
C GLY A 74 -1.24 -10.26 -7.05
N LYS A 75 -0.59 -11.33 -6.57
CA LYS A 75 0.85 -11.40 -6.19
C LYS A 75 1.44 -10.02 -5.86
N SER A 76 1.29 -9.59 -4.62
CA SER A 76 1.69 -8.27 -4.16
C SER A 76 3.14 -7.93 -4.54
N LEU A 77 3.28 -7.05 -5.53
CA LEU A 77 4.55 -6.59 -6.04
C LEU A 77 4.80 -5.19 -5.47
N TRP A 78 5.82 -5.04 -4.65
CA TRP A 78 6.21 -3.73 -4.12
C TRP A 78 7.25 -3.09 -5.03
N GLU A 79 6.98 -1.87 -5.47
CA GLU A 79 7.86 -1.10 -6.34
C GLU A 79 8.70 -0.11 -5.53
N PHE A 80 10.00 -0.16 -5.73
CA PHE A 80 10.98 0.73 -5.13
C PHE A 80 11.73 1.47 -6.22
N THR A 81 12.16 2.70 -5.93
CA THR A 81 13.01 3.48 -6.85
C THR A 81 14.25 3.96 -6.11
N ARG A 82 15.43 3.72 -6.67
CA ARG A 82 16.71 4.25 -6.16
C ARG A 82 17.54 4.79 -7.33
N GLN A 83 17.90 6.08 -7.29
CA GLN A 83 18.74 6.72 -8.31
C GLN A 83 18.28 6.42 -9.76
N HIS A 84 16.97 6.57 -10.04
CA HIS A 84 16.32 6.27 -11.33
C HIS A 84 16.23 4.80 -11.72
N THR A 85 16.71 3.88 -10.89
CA THR A 85 16.50 2.44 -11.10
C THR A 85 15.25 2.01 -10.36
N GLN A 86 14.29 1.46 -11.10
CA GLN A 86 13.12 0.79 -10.54
C GLN A 86 13.47 -0.64 -10.14
N LEU A 87 12.94 -1.06 -9.01
CA LEU A 87 13.08 -2.42 -8.49
C LEU A 87 11.72 -2.90 -8.03
N SER A 88 11.26 -4.01 -8.59
CA SER A 88 10.04 -4.67 -8.17
C SER A 88 10.39 -5.88 -7.32
N VAL A 89 9.80 -5.97 -6.13
CA VAL A 89 10.03 -7.06 -5.18
C VAL A 89 8.72 -7.82 -4.98
N PRO A 90 8.66 -9.12 -5.32
CA PRO A 90 7.50 -9.92 -4.99
C PRO A 90 7.48 -10.15 -3.48
N VAL A 91 6.38 -9.79 -2.84
CA VAL A 91 6.19 -9.98 -1.41
C VAL A 91 4.98 -10.85 -1.13
N GLY A 92 4.98 -11.47 0.05
CA GLY A 92 3.88 -12.31 0.51
C GLY A 92 3.95 -12.51 2.00
N GLY A 93 2.82 -12.91 2.57
CA GLY A 93 2.71 -13.12 4.00
C GLY A 93 1.37 -13.73 4.38
N ASN A 94 1.14 -13.80 5.68
CA ASN A 94 -0.02 -14.46 6.28
C ASN A 94 -1.27 -13.57 6.40
N LEU A 95 -1.16 -12.28 6.08
CA LEU A 95 -2.25 -11.32 6.19
C LEU A 95 -2.36 -10.48 4.92
N SER A 96 -3.58 -10.38 4.40
CA SER A 96 -3.95 -9.43 3.38
C SER A 96 -5.21 -8.68 3.82
N ALA A 97 -5.22 -7.36 3.65
CA ALA A 97 -6.38 -6.52 4.02
C ALA A 97 -6.57 -5.40 3.01
N ASN A 98 -7.82 -4.97 2.82
CA ASN A 98 -8.18 -3.82 1.99
C ASN A 98 -8.17 -2.50 2.75
N ASP A 99 -7.56 -2.46 3.93
CA ASP A 99 -7.52 -1.29 4.81
C ASP A 99 -6.08 -1.11 5.31
N SER A 100 -5.50 0.06 5.03
CA SER A 100 -4.14 0.39 5.45
C SER A 100 -3.99 0.47 6.96
N VAL A 101 -5.03 0.91 7.69
CA VAL A 101 -5.04 0.99 9.16
C VAL A 101 -4.94 -0.40 9.77
N VAL A 102 -5.68 -1.38 9.25
CA VAL A 102 -5.59 -2.78 9.69
C VAL A 102 -4.17 -3.32 9.51
N LEU A 103 -3.55 -3.05 8.36
CA LEU A 103 -2.17 -3.47 8.10
C LEU A 103 -1.15 -2.74 8.98
N LEU A 104 -1.39 -1.47 9.30
CA LEU A 104 -0.53 -0.67 10.18
C LEU A 104 -0.57 -1.22 11.62
N GLU A 105 -1.77 -1.44 12.15
CA GLU A 105 -1.97 -2.00 13.49
C GLU A 105 -1.38 -3.41 13.60
N ALA A 106 -1.56 -4.25 12.58
CA ALA A 106 -0.95 -5.57 12.53
C ALA A 106 0.59 -5.50 12.52
N ALA A 107 1.18 -4.59 11.72
CA ALA A 107 2.62 -4.38 11.70
C ALA A 107 3.14 -3.86 13.05
N ALA A 108 2.42 -2.95 13.70
CA ALA A 108 2.74 -2.42 15.02
C ALA A 108 2.66 -3.51 16.11
N ALA A 109 1.69 -4.42 16.02
CA ALA A 109 1.57 -5.60 16.87
C ALA A 109 2.63 -6.68 16.58
N GLY A 110 3.52 -6.48 15.60
CA GLY A 110 4.59 -7.41 15.24
C GLY A 110 4.16 -8.58 14.36
N ALA A 111 3.01 -8.48 13.69
CA ALA A 111 2.57 -9.51 12.76
C ALA A 111 3.47 -9.60 11.52
N GLY A 112 4.12 -8.50 11.10
CA GLY A 112 4.98 -8.50 9.92
C GLY A 112 5.43 -7.12 9.46
N ILE A 113 5.83 -7.03 8.20
CA ILE A 113 6.24 -5.80 7.52
C ILE A 113 5.08 -5.29 6.66
N ALA A 114 4.76 -3.99 6.73
CA ALA A 114 3.76 -3.36 5.89
C ALA A 114 4.36 -2.22 5.05
N LEU A 115 3.75 -1.96 3.89
CA LEU A 115 4.01 -0.77 3.08
C LEU A 115 2.84 0.19 3.29
N GLN A 116 3.11 1.35 3.90
CA GLN A 116 2.08 2.28 4.36
C GLN A 116 2.22 3.64 3.68
N PRO A 117 1.11 4.30 3.29
CA PRO A 117 1.15 5.67 2.82
C PRO A 117 1.66 6.58 3.94
N CYS A 118 2.52 7.53 3.58
CA CYS A 118 3.10 8.52 4.47
C CYS A 118 2.81 9.90 3.86
N ILE A 119 1.85 10.60 4.46
CA ILE A 119 1.54 11.97 4.09
C ILE A 119 2.56 12.87 4.79
N ARG A 120 3.25 13.71 4.01
CA ARG A 120 4.22 14.68 4.52
C ARG A 120 3.63 16.08 4.54
#